data_AF-A0A0Q7JW66-F1
#
_entry.id   AF-A0A0Q7JW66-F1
#
_cell.length_a   1.000
_cell.length_b   1.000
_cell.length_c   1.000
_cell.angle_alpha   90.00
_cell.angle_beta   90.00
_cell.angle_gamma   90.00
#
_symmetry.space_group_name_H-M   'P 1'
#
loop_
_entity.id
_entity.type
_entity.pdbx_description
1 polymer ?
#
loop_
_entity_poly.entity_id
_entity_poly.type
_entity_poly.pdbx_seq_one_letter_code
_entity_poly.pdbx_strand_id
1 'polypeptide(L)'
;MNLTLPAERDATPCERLRTERRRLLGEVQRLSWLRRLVQARSDLEVARLTGLDELTGPGELDPLVRSALVVGEVRGPELLRSLSDTARGLDVAGNQARAELAQATEQLLDQLAQDPARCLGL
;
A
#
# COMPACT_ATOMS: atom_id res chain seq x y z
N MET A 1 -9.90 -1.94 -41.90
CA MET A 1 -8.52 -1.85 -41.40
C MET A 1 -8.48 -2.56 -40.05
N ASN A 2 -8.03 -3.82 -40.03
CA ASN A 2 -7.83 -4.56 -38.79
C ASN A 2 -6.48 -4.13 -38.21
N LEU A 3 -6.52 -3.38 -37.11
CA LEU A 3 -5.35 -3.14 -36.27
C LEU A 3 -5.18 -4.35 -35.37
N THR A 4 -4.54 -5.40 -35.91
CA THR A 4 -4.00 -6.49 -35.11
C THR A 4 -2.91 -5.89 -34.23
N LEU A 5 -3.17 -5.77 -32.93
CA LEU A 5 -2.15 -5.41 -31.93
C LEU A 5 -0.95 -6.35 -32.11
N PRO A 6 0.28 -5.82 -32.27
CA PRO A 6 1.43 -6.67 -32.47
C PRO A 6 1.74 -7.38 -31.15
N ALA A 7 1.62 -8.71 -31.18
CA ALA A 7 2.38 -9.62 -30.34
C ALA A 7 2.14 -9.57 -28.81
N GLU A 8 1.11 -10.26 -28.33
CA GLU A 8 1.26 -11.14 -27.16
C GLU A 8 2.18 -12.34 -27.55
N ARG A 9 3.39 -12.06 -28.05
CA ARG A 9 4.37 -13.11 -28.36
C ARG A 9 5.00 -13.53 -27.03
N ASP A 10 4.54 -14.66 -26.52
CA ASP A 10 5.21 -15.57 -25.58
C ASP A 10 6.19 -14.91 -24.60
N ALA A 11 5.68 -14.09 -23.68
CA ALA A 11 6.48 -13.63 -22.54
C ALA A 11 7.01 -14.87 -21.81
N THR A 12 8.33 -14.95 -21.66
CA THR A 12 8.97 -16.10 -21.00
C THR A 12 8.45 -16.23 -19.56
N PRO A 13 8.47 -17.43 -18.97
CA PRO A 13 8.10 -17.61 -17.57
C PRO A 13 8.81 -16.61 -16.63
N CYS A 14 10.08 -16.31 -16.89
CA CYS A 14 10.86 -15.32 -16.13
C CYS A 14 10.39 -13.87 -16.32
N GLU A 15 10.03 -13.45 -17.54
CA GLU A 15 9.48 -12.11 -17.78
C GLU A 15 8.13 -11.90 -17.10
N ARG A 16 7.29 -12.95 -17.09
CA ARG A 16 6.02 -12.94 -16.36
C ARG A 16 6.26 -12.78 -14.85
N LEU A 17 7.16 -13.57 -14.27
CA LEU A 17 7.50 -13.48 -12.85
C LEU A 17 8.13 -12.13 -12.47
N ARG A 18 8.99 -11.55 -13.32
CA ARG A 18 9.53 -10.20 -13.10
C ARG A 18 8.46 -9.11 -13.13
N THR A 19 7.51 -9.23 -14.06
CA THR A 19 6.41 -8.28 -14.18
C THR A 19 5.48 -8.39 -12.99
N GLU A 20 5.15 -9.60 -12.58
CA GLU A 20 4.33 -9.86 -11.39
C GLU A 20 4.99 -9.36 -10.11
N ARG A 21 6.30 -9.65 -9.94
CA ARG A 21 7.09 -9.12 -8.82
C ARG A 21 7.06 -7.59 -8.76
N ARG A 22 7.18 -6.90 -9.91
CA ARG A 22 7.10 -5.42 -9.96
C ARG A 22 5.71 -4.92 -9.57
N ARG A 23 4.66 -5.58 -10.05
CA ARG A 23 3.27 -5.27 -9.70
C ARG A 23 3.06 -5.39 -8.18
N LEU A 24 3.48 -6.52 -7.59
CA LEU A 24 3.37 -6.81 -6.16
C LEU A 24 4.21 -5.85 -5.30
N LEU A 25 5.41 -5.46 -5.74
CA LEU A 25 6.20 -4.42 -5.07
C LEU A 25 5.44 -3.09 -5.01
N GLY A 26 4.82 -2.67 -6.11
CA GLY A 26 3.98 -1.46 -6.15
C GLY A 26 2.77 -1.58 -5.23
N GLU A 27 2.13 -2.75 -5.19
CA GLU A 27 0.99 -3.03 -4.33
C GLU A 27 1.36 -2.97 -2.83
N VAL A 28 2.45 -3.61 -2.42
CA VAL A 28 2.97 -3.54 -1.04
C VAL A 28 3.26 -2.09 -0.63
N GLN A 29 3.89 -1.29 -1.51
CA GLN A 29 4.15 0.12 -1.25
C GLN A 29 2.87 0.93 -1.10
N ARG A 30 1.89 0.72 -1.99
CA ARG A 30 0.58 1.37 -1.94
C ARG A 30 -0.17 1.04 -0.65
N LEU A 31 -0.22 -0.22 -0.26
CA LEU A 31 -0.89 -0.65 0.98
C LEU A 31 -0.20 -0.07 2.22
N SER A 32 1.13 -0.05 2.25
CA SER A 32 1.89 0.61 3.32
C SER A 32 1.63 2.12 3.40
N TRP A 33 1.50 2.79 2.26
CA TRP A 33 1.15 4.20 2.21
C TRP A 33 -0.28 4.45 2.73
N LEU A 34 -1.26 3.67 2.29
CA LEU A 34 -2.64 3.77 2.77
C LEU A 34 -2.73 3.55 4.29
N ARG A 35 -1.99 2.57 4.82
CA ARG A 35 -1.93 2.33 6.28
C ARG A 35 -1.42 3.56 7.03
N ARG A 36 -0.37 4.22 6.53
CA ARG A 36 0.17 5.43 7.16
C ARG A 36 -0.85 6.57 7.17
N LEU A 37 -1.67 6.70 6.13
CA LEU A 37 -2.75 7.69 6.10
C LEU A 37 -3.85 7.40 7.14
N VAL A 38 -4.24 6.12 7.28
CA VAL A 38 -5.23 5.70 8.30
C VAL A 38 -4.69 5.94 9.71
N GLN A 39 -3.41 5.63 9.94
CA GLN A 39 -2.75 5.93 11.23
C GLN A 39 -2.74 7.42 11.51
N ALA A 40 -2.28 8.23 10.56
CA ALA A 40 -2.24 9.68 10.72
C ALA A 40 -3.63 10.25 11.02
N ARG A 41 -4.68 9.76 10.36
CA ARG A 41 -6.05 10.19 10.67
C ARG A 41 -6.51 9.74 12.06
N SER A 42 -6.11 8.56 12.51
CA SER A 42 -6.41 8.07 13.86
C SER A 42 -5.74 8.93 14.92
N ASP A 43 -4.46 9.27 14.72
CA ASP A 43 -3.69 10.12 15.63
C ASP A 43 -4.32 11.51 15.77
N LEU A 44 -4.75 12.10 14.64
CA LEU A 44 -5.47 13.37 14.62
C LEU A 44 -6.80 13.29 15.40
N GLU A 45 -7.57 12.23 15.21
CA GLU A 45 -8.84 12.05 15.93
C GLU A 45 -8.64 11.81 17.44
N VAL A 46 -7.58 11.10 17.82
CA VAL A 46 -7.18 10.95 19.24
C VAL A 46 -6.80 12.30 19.83
N ALA A 47 -5.96 13.09 19.14
CA ALA A 47 -5.56 14.41 19.61
C ALA A 47 -6.80 15.29 19.89
N ARG A 48 -7.75 15.32 18.95
CA ARG A 48 -9.03 16.02 19.10
C ARG A 48 -9.84 15.52 20.29
N LEU A 49 -9.98 14.20 20.48
CA LEU A 49 -10.79 13.64 21.57
C LEU A 49 -10.16 13.85 22.95
N THR A 50 -8.83 13.95 23.02
CA THR A 50 -8.10 14.22 24.27
C THR A 50 -8.01 15.70 24.61
N GLY A 51 -8.55 16.60 23.76
CA GLY A 51 -8.39 18.05 23.93
C GLY A 51 -6.94 18.51 23.80
N LEU A 52 -6.06 17.72 23.16
CA LEU A 52 -4.68 18.13 22.91
C LEU A 52 -4.62 19.37 22.01
N ASP A 53 -5.59 19.56 21.12
CA ASP A 53 -5.76 20.76 20.31
C ASP A 53 -6.11 22.01 21.14
N GLU A 54 -6.78 21.82 22.29
CA GLU A 54 -7.11 22.88 23.24
C GLU A 54 -5.96 23.15 24.24
N LEU A 55 -5.17 22.13 24.57
CA LEU A 55 -4.03 22.21 25.49
C LEU A 55 -2.78 22.83 24.85
N THR A 56 -2.56 22.58 23.56
CA THR A 56 -1.59 23.32 22.75
C THR A 56 -2.24 24.65 22.38
N GLY A 57 -1.89 25.75 23.04
CA GLY A 57 -2.54 27.05 22.83
C GLY A 57 -2.64 27.45 21.33
N PRO A 58 -3.47 28.45 20.97
CA PRO A 58 -3.92 28.73 19.59
C PRO A 58 -2.85 28.94 18.48
N GLY A 59 -1.56 28.85 18.79
CA GLY A 59 -0.42 28.95 17.87
C GLY A 59 0.44 27.69 17.68
N GLU A 60 0.17 26.55 18.32
CA GLU A 60 1.14 25.43 18.33
C GLU A 60 0.95 24.35 17.26
N LEU A 61 -0.29 24.10 16.82
CA LEU A 61 -0.52 23.18 15.70
C LEU A 61 -0.37 23.92 14.36
N ASP A 62 0.45 23.35 13.49
CA ASP A 62 0.64 23.79 12.10
C ASP A 62 -0.73 24.00 11.40
N PRO A 63 -0.93 25.08 10.62
CA PRO A 63 -2.21 25.36 9.97
C PRO A 63 -2.75 24.22 9.10
N LEU A 64 -1.88 23.42 8.46
CA LEU A 64 -2.27 22.24 7.69
C LEU A 64 -2.81 21.14 8.60
N VAL A 65 -2.19 20.93 9.76
CA VAL A 65 -2.66 19.96 10.77
C VAL A 65 -4.01 20.38 11.32
N ARG A 66 -4.16 21.68 11.63
CA ARG A 66 -5.43 22.24 12.12
C ARG A 66 -6.55 22.11 11.09
N SER A 67 -6.28 22.40 9.82
CA SER A 67 -7.28 22.21 8.76
C SER A 67 -7.63 20.73 8.57
N ALA A 68 -6.67 19.82 8.67
CA ALA A 68 -6.92 18.38 8.62
C ALA A 68 -7.80 17.87 9.78
N LEU A 69 -7.73 18.47 10.98
CA LEU A 69 -8.59 18.16 12.12
C LEU A 69 -10.05 18.60 11.90
N VAL A 70 -10.25 19.71 11.19
CA VAL A 70 -11.59 20.25 10.90
C VAL A 70 -12.28 19.46 9.77
N VAL A 71 -11.53 18.87 8.85
CA VAL A 71 -12.07 18.12 7.72
C VAL A 71 -12.62 16.75 8.16
N GLY A 72 -13.91 16.51 7.90
CA GLY A 72 -14.62 15.25 8.10
C GLY A 72 -15.97 15.40 8.83
N GLU A 73 -17.04 14.88 8.21
CA GLU A 73 -18.41 14.88 8.77
C GLU A 73 -18.58 13.84 9.89
N VAL A 74 -17.80 12.75 9.83
CA VAL A 74 -17.80 11.70 10.85
C VAL A 74 -16.66 11.96 11.83
N ARG A 75 -17.00 12.06 13.11
CA ARG A 75 -16.08 12.30 14.23
C ARG A 75 -16.51 11.44 15.42
N GLY A 76 -15.61 11.21 16.36
CA GLY A 76 -15.89 10.52 17.61
C GLY A 76 -15.40 9.08 17.66
N PRO A 77 -15.73 8.36 18.73
CA PRO A 77 -15.28 6.97 18.96
C PRO A 77 -15.64 5.99 17.83
N GLU A 78 -16.74 6.25 17.11
CA GLU A 78 -17.19 5.47 15.96
C GLU A 78 -16.20 5.58 14.79
N LEU A 79 -15.65 6.78 14.56
CA LEU A 79 -14.62 6.98 13.53
C LEU A 79 -13.37 6.19 13.88
N LEU A 80 -12.90 6.24 15.14
CA LEU A 80 -11.74 5.47 15.58
C LEU A 80 -11.93 3.96 15.40
N ARG A 81 -13.13 3.44 15.69
CA ARG A 81 -13.46 2.03 15.42
C ARG A 81 -13.37 1.71 13.93
N SER A 82 -14.00 2.52 13.08
CA SER A 82 -13.96 2.34 11.61
C SER A 82 -12.54 2.42 11.04
N LEU A 83 -11.71 3.35 11.52
CA LEU A 83 -10.31 3.48 11.13
C LEU A 83 -9.49 2.28 11.61
N SER A 84 -9.73 1.79 12.83
CA SER A 84 -9.07 0.59 13.35
C SER A 84 -9.42 -0.66 12.53
N ASP A 85 -10.67 -0.81 12.12
CA ASP A 85 -11.10 -1.92 11.25
C ASP A 85 -10.47 -1.81 9.86
N THR A 86 -10.40 -0.60 9.31
CA THR A 86 -9.72 -0.31 8.04
C THR A 86 -8.23 -0.64 8.13
N ALA A 87 -7.56 -0.23 9.21
CA ALA A 87 -6.15 -0.54 9.44
C ALA A 87 -5.90 -2.05 9.50
N ARG A 88 -6.79 -2.79 10.18
CA ARG A 88 -6.71 -4.27 10.24
C ARG A 88 -6.88 -4.88 8.85
N GLY A 89 -7.83 -4.40 8.04
CA GLY A 89 -8.03 -4.84 6.67
C GLY A 89 -6.80 -4.59 5.78
N LEU A 90 -6.19 -3.40 5.90
CA LEU A 90 -4.97 -3.04 5.19
C LEU A 90 -3.77 -3.89 5.62
N ASP A 91 -3.71 -4.30 6.89
CA ASP A 91 -2.66 -5.20 7.39
C ASP A 91 -2.79 -6.62 6.84
N VAL A 92 -4.01 -7.15 6.81
CA VAL A 92 -4.28 -8.45 6.19
C VAL A 92 -3.90 -8.42 4.71
N ALA A 93 -4.37 -7.42 3.96
CA ALA A 93 -4.04 -7.25 2.54
C ALA A 93 -2.53 -7.06 2.33
N GLY A 94 -1.87 -6.25 3.16
CA GLY A 94 -0.44 -6.00 3.08
C GLY A 94 0.40 -7.24 3.35
N ASN A 95 -0.01 -8.07 4.31
CA ASN A 95 0.65 -9.34 4.59
C ASN A 95 0.48 -10.34 3.45
N GLN A 96 -0.73 -10.40 2.87
CA GLN A 96 -1.01 -11.24 1.70
C GLN A 96 -0.14 -10.84 0.50
N ALA A 97 -0.09 -9.54 0.16
CA ALA A 97 0.73 -9.04 -0.94
C ALA A 97 2.24 -9.31 -0.73
N ARG A 98 2.73 -9.25 0.51
CA ARG A 98 4.12 -9.62 0.84
C ARG A 98 4.39 -11.11 0.69
N ALA A 99 3.45 -11.96 1.08
CA ALA A 99 3.57 -13.40 0.91
C ALA A 99 3.62 -13.78 -0.59
N GLU A 100 2.73 -13.20 -1.40
CA GLU A 100 2.74 -13.38 -2.86
C GLU A 100 4.03 -12.86 -3.49
N LEU A 101 4.54 -11.71 -3.02
CA LEU A 101 5.81 -11.16 -3.49
C LEU A 101 7.00 -12.08 -3.18
N ALA A 102 7.02 -12.66 -1.97
CA ALA A 102 8.04 -13.62 -1.57
C ALA A 102 8.00 -14.86 -2.48
N GLN A 103 6.81 -15.43 -2.67
CA GLN A 103 6.61 -16.59 -3.54
C GLN A 103 7.03 -16.32 -5.00
N ALA A 104 6.64 -15.18 -5.57
CA ALA A 104 7.03 -14.81 -6.94
C ALA A 104 8.55 -14.60 -7.06
N THR A 105 9.19 -14.09 -5.99
CA THR A 105 10.64 -13.92 -5.95
C THR A 105 11.36 -15.27 -5.86
N GLU A 106 10.89 -16.19 -5.02
CA GLU A 106 11.42 -17.56 -4.92
C GLU A 106 11.31 -18.29 -6.25
N GLN A 107 10.14 -18.27 -6.88
CA GLN A 107 9.94 -18.88 -8.20
C GLN A 107 10.86 -18.29 -9.27
N LEU A 108 11.11 -16.98 -9.25
CA LEU A 108 12.04 -16.34 -10.18
C LEU A 108 13.47 -16.81 -9.97
N LEU A 109 13.90 -16.98 -8.71
CA LEU A 109 15.24 -17.49 -8.38
C LEU A 109 15.39 -18.96 -8.80
N ASP A 110 14.38 -19.78 -8.57
CA ASP A 110 14.38 -21.19 -9.00
C ASP A 110 14.49 -21.31 -10.53
N GLN A 111 13.73 -20.51 -11.26
CA GLN A 111 13.80 -20.49 -12.73
C GLN A 111 15.17 -19.99 -13.22
N LEU A 112 15.73 -18.97 -12.57
CA LEU A 112 17.06 -18.47 -12.89
C LEU A 112 18.15 -19.51 -12.62
N ALA A 113 18.01 -20.33 -11.57
CA ALA A 113 18.94 -21.39 -11.25
C ALA A 113 18.87 -22.57 -12.24
N GLN A 114 17.67 -22.88 -12.75
CA GLN A 114 17.45 -23.98 -13.69
C GLN A 114 17.89 -23.66 -15.12
N ASP A 115 17.58 -22.46 -15.62
CA ASP A 115 17.89 -22.07 -17.00
C ASP A 115 18.22 -20.57 -17.09
N PRO A 116 19.45 -20.17 -16.74
CA PRO A 116 19.86 -18.78 -16.73
C PRO A 116 19.78 -18.12 -18.10
N ALA A 117 20.14 -18.84 -19.17
CA ALA A 117 20.17 -18.31 -20.53
C ALA A 117 18.76 -17.90 -20.97
N ARG A 118 17.80 -18.82 -20.84
CA ARG A 118 16.39 -18.54 -21.15
C ARG A 118 15.79 -17.47 -20.26
N CYS A 119 16.18 -17.45 -18.99
CA CYS A 119 15.66 -16.48 -18.02
C CYS A 119 16.22 -15.07 -18.25
N LEU A 120 17.45 -14.95 -18.79
CA LEU A 120 18.09 -13.68 -19.14
C LEU A 120 17.84 -13.25 -20.61
N GLY A 121 17.26 -14.12 -21.43
CA GLY A 121 17.05 -13.87 -22.86
C GLY A 121 18.35 -13.90 -23.67
N LEU A 122 19.29 -14.75 -23.25
CA LEU A 122 20.62 -14.97 -23.84
C LEU A 122 20.63 -16.20 -24.74
#